data_AF-A0A7S3U024-F1
#
_entry.id   AF-A0A7S3U024-F1
#
_cell.length_a   1.000
_cell.length_b   1.000
_cell.length_c   1.000
_cell.angle_alpha   90.00
_cell.angle_beta   90.00
_cell.angle_gamma   90.00
#
_symmetry.space_group_name_H-M   'P 1'
#
loop_
_entity.id
_entity.type
_entity.pdbx_description
1 polymer ?
#
loop_
_entity_poly.entity_id
_entity_poly.type
_entity_poly.pdbx_seq_one_letter_code
_entity_poly.pdbx_strand_id
1 'polypeptide(L)'
;GKQDDPLCTYAPEGQVCVPKDGGHTDSYIYCSAHKRLSSGATYCPDRRGPRSWCVGSGFGLTKSYCDDPFCRNGGAFAGNGRYCHNNAVVACFGENAPKTVQQSLDQTRYQGNYEITDHYDCVGGFNNARCEFTFSSSTYKPNPANTGIVVRQ
;
A
#
# COMPACT_ATOMS: atom_id res chain seq x y z
N GLY A 1 14.69 -15.30 17.51
CA GLY A 1 15.48 -14.67 18.58
C GLY A 1 16.37 -13.59 17.98
N LYS A 2 16.86 -12.64 18.79
CA LYS A 2 17.80 -11.61 18.33
C LYS A 2 19.14 -12.23 17.95
N GLN A 3 19.77 -11.73 16.89
CA GLN A 3 21.05 -12.24 16.36
C GLN A 3 22.06 -11.10 16.24
N ASP A 4 23.33 -11.39 16.43
CA ASP A 4 24.38 -10.40 16.21
C ASP A 4 24.49 -10.10 14.70
N ASP A 5 24.57 -8.81 14.38
CA ASP A 5 24.68 -8.31 13.01
C ASP A 5 25.50 -7.01 13.03
N PRO A 6 26.59 -6.91 12.25
CA PRO A 6 27.44 -5.72 12.22
C PRO A 6 26.67 -4.42 11.92
N LEU A 7 25.58 -4.50 11.15
CA LEU A 7 24.74 -3.34 10.84
C LEU A 7 23.97 -2.83 12.06
N CYS A 8 23.76 -3.68 13.09
CA CYS A 8 23.03 -3.31 14.29
C CYS A 8 23.92 -2.83 15.44
N THR A 9 25.22 -3.14 15.44
CA THR A 9 26.14 -2.85 16.55
C THR A 9 26.11 -1.39 17.02
N TYR A 10 25.99 -0.45 16.08
CA TYR A 10 25.92 1.00 16.37
C TYR A 10 24.67 1.66 15.79
N ALA A 11 23.77 0.88 15.19
CA ALA A 11 22.54 1.45 14.68
C ALA A 11 21.59 1.80 15.82
N PRO A 12 20.80 2.88 15.68
CA PRO A 12 19.69 3.12 16.58
C PRO A 12 18.63 2.02 16.44
N GLU A 13 17.71 1.91 17.39
CA GLU A 13 16.53 1.05 17.28
C GLU A 13 15.77 1.29 15.96
N GLY A 14 15.19 0.23 15.42
CA GLY A 14 14.31 0.29 14.24
C GLY A 14 14.96 -0.21 12.95
N GLN A 15 14.36 0.22 11.83
CA GLN A 15 14.74 -0.23 10.49
C GLN A 15 16.05 0.41 10.03
N VAL A 16 16.92 -0.38 9.41
CA VAL A 16 18.22 0.06 8.87
C VAL A 16 18.39 -0.51 7.47
N CYS A 17 18.65 0.35 6.48
CA CYS A 17 18.94 -0.11 5.11
C CYS A 17 20.21 -0.97 5.07
N VAL A 18 20.18 -2.06 4.31
CA VAL A 18 21.35 -2.94 4.11
C VAL A 18 22.22 -2.37 3.00
N PRO A 19 23.45 -1.88 3.28
CA PRO A 19 24.31 -1.26 2.27
C PRO A 19 24.55 -2.16 1.06
N LYS A 20 24.66 -1.55 -0.11
CA LYS A 20 25.01 -2.20 -1.37
C LYS A 20 26.03 -1.33 -2.10
N ASP A 21 27.05 -1.95 -2.68
CA ASP A 21 28.11 -1.21 -3.38
C ASP A 21 27.54 -0.43 -4.57
N GLY A 22 27.92 0.86 -4.65
CA GLY A 22 27.69 1.68 -5.83
C GLY A 22 26.25 2.16 -6.06
N GLY A 23 25.34 2.11 -5.08
CA GLY A 23 24.01 2.66 -5.28
C GLY A 23 23.02 2.52 -4.12
N HIS A 24 21.75 2.66 -4.46
CA HIS A 24 20.65 2.52 -3.52
C HIS A 24 20.47 1.06 -3.08
N THR A 25 20.20 0.89 -1.80
CA THR A 25 19.96 -0.40 -1.15
C THR A 25 18.54 -0.86 -1.42
N ASP A 26 18.31 -2.11 -1.79
CA ASP A 26 16.98 -2.64 -2.08
C ASP A 26 16.36 -3.41 -0.90
N SER A 27 16.95 -3.31 0.29
CA SER A 27 16.46 -4.00 1.48
C SER A 27 16.81 -3.30 2.79
N TYR A 28 16.10 -3.67 3.85
CA TYR A 28 16.38 -3.25 5.22
C TYR A 28 16.30 -4.40 6.22
N ILE A 29 16.98 -4.26 7.36
CA ILE A 29 16.82 -5.12 8.53
C ILE A 29 16.19 -4.33 9.68
N TYR A 30 15.72 -5.03 10.72
CA TYR A 30 15.26 -4.39 11.95
C TYR A 30 16.26 -4.66 13.07
N CYS A 31 16.80 -3.59 13.66
CA CYS A 31 17.72 -3.65 14.80
C CYS A 31 16.99 -3.32 16.11
N SER A 32 17.27 -4.11 17.15
CA SER A 32 16.85 -3.84 18.51
C SER A 32 17.85 -4.30 19.55
N ALA A 33 18.17 -3.43 20.49
CA ALA A 33 19.23 -3.53 21.48
C ALA A 33 20.58 -3.91 20.85
N HIS A 34 20.94 -3.18 19.79
CA HIS A 34 22.15 -3.39 18.98
C HIS A 34 22.28 -4.76 18.32
N LYS A 35 21.18 -5.52 18.25
CA LYS A 35 21.11 -6.85 17.62
C LYS A 35 20.02 -6.87 16.56
N ARG A 36 20.18 -7.69 15.52
CA ARG A 36 19.14 -7.88 14.52
C ARG A 36 17.96 -8.65 15.13
N LEU A 37 16.76 -8.09 14.99
CA LEU A 37 15.51 -8.73 15.39
C LEU A 37 14.85 -9.47 14.22
N SER A 38 14.99 -8.96 13.00
CA SER A 38 14.43 -9.58 11.80
C SER A 38 15.14 -10.90 11.46
N SER A 39 14.39 -11.90 11.00
CA SER A 39 14.96 -13.19 10.55
C SER A 39 15.86 -13.04 9.32
N GLY A 40 15.57 -12.06 8.47
CA GLY A 40 16.27 -11.75 7.23
C GLY A 40 16.28 -10.25 6.95
N ALA A 41 16.89 -9.87 5.83
CA ALA A 41 16.63 -8.59 5.20
C ALA A 41 15.25 -8.62 4.53
N THR A 42 14.51 -7.52 4.65
CA THR A 42 13.25 -7.31 3.96
C THR A 42 13.54 -6.71 2.59
N TYR A 43 13.21 -7.43 1.52
CA TYR A 43 13.42 -6.97 0.15
C TYR A 43 12.32 -6.00 -0.28
N CYS A 44 12.71 -4.78 -0.68
CA CYS A 44 11.76 -3.73 -1.03
C CYS A 44 10.96 -4.02 -2.29
N PRO A 45 11.54 -4.60 -3.36
CA PRO A 45 10.76 -4.99 -4.53
C PRO A 45 9.63 -5.97 -4.24
N ASP A 46 9.80 -6.87 -3.26
CA ASP A 46 8.75 -7.81 -2.86
C ASP A 46 7.62 -7.12 -2.08
N ARG A 47 7.89 -5.99 -1.43
CA ARG A 47 6.92 -5.28 -0.59
C ARG A 47 6.20 -4.14 -1.28
N ARG A 48 6.87 -3.46 -2.20
CA ARG A 48 6.39 -2.19 -2.79
C ARG A 48 6.46 -2.19 -4.33
N GLY A 49 6.94 -3.28 -4.92
CA GLY A 49 6.98 -3.50 -6.35
C GLY A 49 8.34 -3.24 -6.98
N PRO A 50 8.52 -3.58 -8.27
CA PRO A 50 9.80 -3.48 -8.94
C PRO A 50 10.42 -2.07 -8.84
N ARG A 51 11.73 -2.01 -8.63
CA ARG A 51 12.52 -0.76 -8.48
C ARG A 51 12.30 0.03 -7.19
N SER A 52 11.53 -0.51 -6.24
CA SER A 52 11.53 -0.05 -4.86
C SER A 52 12.90 -0.27 -4.22
N TRP A 53 13.32 0.71 -3.44
CA TRP A 53 14.56 0.66 -2.66
C TRP A 53 14.30 1.13 -1.22
N CYS A 54 15.25 0.85 -0.33
CA CYS A 54 15.24 1.35 1.03
C CYS A 54 15.73 2.80 1.07
N VAL A 55 14.97 3.66 1.74
CA VAL A 55 15.21 5.09 1.91
C VAL A 55 15.41 5.40 3.39
N GLY A 56 16.53 6.04 3.73
CA GLY A 56 16.94 6.35 5.12
C GLY A 56 16.44 7.68 5.68
N SER A 57 15.35 8.26 5.16
CA SER A 57 14.84 9.58 5.56
C SER A 57 13.56 9.53 6.40
N GLY A 58 13.23 8.39 7.00
CA GLY A 58 12.03 8.24 7.82
C GLY A 58 12.22 8.78 9.25
N PHE A 59 11.17 8.65 10.07
CA PHE A 59 11.19 9.04 11.49
C PHE A 59 11.03 7.84 12.43
N GLY A 60 11.62 7.93 13.63
CA GLY A 60 11.47 6.95 14.71
C GLY A 60 11.99 5.55 14.35
N LEU A 61 11.22 4.51 14.70
CA LEU A 61 11.56 3.12 14.41
C LEU A 61 11.48 2.77 12.92
N THR A 62 10.87 3.62 12.10
CA THR A 62 10.73 3.47 10.65
C THR A 62 11.60 4.46 9.88
N LYS A 63 12.76 4.82 10.43
CA LYS A 63 13.75 5.70 9.79
C LYS A 63 14.25 5.21 8.43
N SER A 64 14.16 3.91 8.18
CA SER A 64 14.50 3.31 6.89
C SER A 64 13.31 2.52 6.37
N TYR A 65 12.73 2.91 5.23
CA TYR A 65 11.53 2.27 4.69
C TYR A 65 11.68 1.95 3.20
N CYS A 66 10.87 1.01 2.71
CA CYS A 66 10.80 0.76 1.27
C CYS A 66 9.95 1.84 0.59
N ASP A 67 10.55 2.58 -0.32
CA ASP A 67 9.80 3.53 -1.13
C ASP A 67 8.87 2.81 -2.11
N ASP A 68 7.82 3.54 -2.49
CA ASP A 68 7.08 3.21 -3.69
C ASP A 68 7.64 4.11 -4.81
N PRO A 69 8.20 3.50 -5.87
CA PRO A 69 8.92 4.23 -6.90
C PRO A 69 8.00 5.07 -7.76
N PHE A 70 6.68 4.96 -7.65
CA PHE A 70 5.71 5.61 -8.54
C PHE A 70 6.01 7.10 -8.74
N CYS A 71 6.16 7.87 -7.66
CA CYS A 71 6.42 9.31 -7.76
C CYS A 71 7.82 9.62 -8.33
N ARG A 72 8.80 8.74 -8.11
CA ARG A 72 10.20 8.94 -8.53
C ARG A 72 10.47 8.48 -9.97
N ASN A 73 9.86 7.38 -10.40
CA ASN A 73 10.12 6.71 -11.68
C ASN A 73 9.14 7.15 -12.78
N GLY A 74 8.65 8.38 -12.71
CA GLY A 74 7.84 8.99 -13.76
C GLY A 74 6.34 8.75 -13.66
N GLY A 75 5.82 7.98 -12.70
CA GLY A 75 4.36 7.90 -12.47
C GLY A 75 3.72 9.25 -12.15
N ALA A 76 4.52 10.18 -11.61
CA ALA A 76 4.20 11.59 -11.44
C ALA A 76 4.80 12.47 -12.55
N PHE A 77 4.37 12.26 -13.80
CA PHE A 77 4.94 12.90 -15.00
C PHE A 77 4.98 14.45 -14.97
N ALA A 78 4.11 15.07 -14.18
CA ALA A 78 4.00 16.53 -14.04
C ALA A 78 4.55 17.05 -12.69
N GLY A 79 5.34 16.22 -12.00
CA GLY A 79 5.97 16.58 -10.73
C GLY A 79 5.06 16.44 -9.52
N ASN A 80 5.19 17.36 -8.57
CA ASN A 80 4.46 17.31 -7.31
C ASN A 80 2.95 17.49 -7.53
N GLY A 81 2.16 16.44 -7.28
CA GLY A 81 0.76 16.40 -7.65
C GLY A 81 -0.04 15.26 -7.05
N ARG A 82 -1.35 15.25 -7.33
CA ARG A 82 -2.21 14.07 -7.13
C ARG A 82 -2.32 13.25 -8.40
N TYR A 83 -2.27 11.92 -8.26
CA TYR A 83 -2.27 10.96 -9.35
C TYR A 83 -3.06 9.70 -8.98
N CYS A 84 -3.45 8.92 -9.98
CA CYS A 84 -3.98 7.59 -9.76
C CYS A 84 -2.84 6.56 -9.72
N HIS A 85 -2.81 5.76 -8.65
CA HIS A 85 -1.88 4.65 -8.49
C HIS A 85 -2.55 3.54 -7.68
N ASN A 86 -2.50 2.29 -8.16
CA ASN A 86 -3.10 1.11 -7.52
C ASN A 86 -4.56 1.31 -7.06
N ASN A 87 -5.41 1.79 -7.98
CA ASN A 87 -6.82 2.13 -7.72
C ASN A 87 -7.04 3.08 -6.53
N ALA A 88 -6.12 4.03 -6.33
CA ALA A 88 -6.22 5.04 -5.30
C ALA A 88 -5.70 6.38 -5.81
N VAL A 89 -6.28 7.46 -5.29
CA VAL A 89 -5.69 8.80 -5.41
C VAL A 89 -4.50 8.86 -4.46
N VAL A 90 -3.32 9.08 -5.01
CA VAL A 90 -2.08 9.27 -4.25
C VAL A 90 -1.54 10.68 -4.42
N ALA A 91 -0.87 11.15 -3.37
CA ALA A 91 -0.18 12.43 -3.29
C ALA A 91 1.32 12.20 -3.43
N CYS A 92 1.92 12.78 -4.48
CA CYS A 92 3.36 12.79 -4.71
C CYS A 92 3.97 14.09 -4.17
N PHE A 93 4.01 14.25 -2.84
CA PHE A 93 4.62 15.41 -2.19
C PHE A 93 5.39 15.00 -0.94
N GLY A 94 6.59 15.57 -0.76
CA GLY A 94 7.41 15.41 0.43
C GLY A 94 7.95 13.99 0.61
N GLU A 95 8.43 13.71 1.83
CA GLU A 95 9.01 12.42 2.18
C GLU A 95 7.96 11.30 2.22
N ASN A 96 8.40 10.08 1.89
CA ASN A 96 7.57 8.88 1.86
C ASN A 96 6.37 9.01 0.90
N ALA A 97 6.53 9.77 -0.18
CA ALA A 97 5.62 9.78 -1.31
C ALA A 97 5.80 8.48 -2.15
N PRO A 98 4.75 7.97 -2.81
CA PRO A 98 3.35 8.42 -2.75
C PRO A 98 2.65 8.14 -1.42
N LYS A 99 1.78 9.06 -1.00
CA LYS A 99 0.85 8.87 0.13
C LYS A 99 -0.56 8.69 -0.39
N THR A 100 -1.25 7.63 0.03
CA THR A 100 -2.66 7.44 -0.32
C THR A 100 -3.52 8.54 0.31
N VAL A 101 -4.27 9.25 -0.53
CA VAL A 101 -5.24 10.28 -0.13
C VAL A 101 -6.64 9.68 -0.04
N GLN A 102 -7.00 8.85 -1.02
CA GLN A 102 -8.31 8.23 -1.10
C GLN A 102 -8.20 6.90 -1.86
N GLN A 103 -8.73 5.81 -1.31
CA GLN A 103 -8.88 4.56 -2.05
C GLN A 103 -10.20 4.55 -2.82
N SER A 104 -10.17 4.10 -4.08
CA SER A 104 -11.37 3.84 -4.86
C SER A 104 -11.91 2.46 -4.49
N LEU A 105 -12.57 2.36 -3.35
CA LEU A 105 -13.14 1.09 -2.87
C LEU A 105 -14.58 0.92 -3.34
N ASP A 106 -14.92 -0.32 -3.68
CA ASP A 106 -16.30 -0.71 -3.95
C ASP A 106 -17.19 -0.47 -2.72
N GLN A 107 -18.42 -0.03 -2.99
CA GLN A 107 -19.42 0.19 -1.97
C GLN A 107 -20.56 -0.79 -2.14
N THR A 108 -20.87 -1.55 -1.08
CA THR A 108 -21.94 -2.55 -1.11
C THR A 108 -23.16 -2.07 -0.34
N ARG A 109 -24.33 -2.20 -0.94
CA ARG A 109 -25.63 -1.87 -0.35
C ARG A 109 -26.67 -2.93 -0.68
N TYR A 110 -27.68 -3.06 0.17
CA TYR A 110 -28.75 -4.04 0.01
C TYR A 110 -30.06 -3.36 -0.43
N GLN A 111 -30.73 -3.93 -1.43
CA GLN A 111 -32.04 -3.49 -1.89
C GLN A 111 -32.95 -4.71 -2.10
N GLY A 112 -33.81 -4.98 -1.11
CA GLY A 112 -34.64 -6.19 -1.10
C GLY A 112 -33.78 -7.46 -1.03
N ASN A 113 -33.95 -8.37 -1.99
CA ASN A 113 -33.17 -9.61 -2.09
C ASN A 113 -31.93 -9.45 -3.00
N TYR A 114 -31.42 -8.23 -3.18
CA TYR A 114 -30.25 -7.97 -4.01
C TYR A 114 -29.15 -7.31 -3.18
N GLU A 115 -27.95 -7.83 -3.30
CA GLU A 115 -26.70 -7.16 -2.93
C GLU A 115 -26.22 -6.41 -4.17
N ILE A 116 -26.13 -5.08 -4.06
CA ILE A 116 -25.65 -4.19 -5.11
C ILE A 116 -24.27 -3.69 -4.70
N THR A 117 -23.28 -3.90 -5.56
CA THR A 117 -21.93 -3.40 -5.39
C THR A 117 -21.69 -2.32 -6.44
N ASP A 118 -21.51 -1.08 -5.98
CA ASP A 118 -21.11 0.06 -6.78
C ASP A 118 -19.58 0.07 -6.87
N HIS A 119 -19.06 -0.10 -8.09
CA HIS A 119 -17.63 -0.19 -8.38
C HIS A 119 -17.05 1.20 -8.63
N TYR A 120 -15.86 1.45 -8.09
CA TYR A 120 -15.17 2.73 -8.22
C TYR A 120 -13.75 2.53 -8.74
N ASP A 121 -13.38 3.35 -9.73
CA ASP A 121 -12.01 3.40 -10.24
C ASP A 121 -11.39 4.77 -9.98
N CYS A 122 -10.08 4.79 -9.74
CA CYS A 122 -9.34 6.04 -9.79
C CYS A 122 -9.17 6.49 -11.25
N VAL A 123 -9.70 7.67 -11.57
CA VAL A 123 -9.60 8.27 -12.90
C VAL A 123 -8.98 9.67 -12.84
N GLY A 124 -8.56 10.16 -14.00
CA GLY A 124 -7.93 11.48 -14.15
C GLY A 124 -6.41 11.43 -14.17
N GLY A 125 -5.79 12.56 -13.87
CA GLY A 125 -4.34 12.74 -13.95
C GLY A 125 -3.86 13.83 -13.01
N PHE A 126 -2.77 14.50 -13.37
CA PHE A 126 -2.13 15.52 -12.54
C PHE A 126 -3.13 16.49 -11.90
N ASN A 127 -3.22 16.45 -10.56
CA ASN A 127 -4.10 17.28 -9.72
C ASN A 127 -5.61 17.16 -9.97
N ASN A 128 -6.03 16.26 -10.87
CA ASN A 128 -7.43 15.97 -11.18
C ASN A 128 -7.79 14.49 -10.91
N ALA A 129 -6.89 13.74 -10.28
CA ALA A 129 -7.11 12.37 -9.85
C ALA A 129 -8.23 12.29 -8.79
N ARG A 130 -9.21 11.44 -9.03
CA ARG A 130 -10.40 11.25 -8.18
C ARG A 130 -10.92 9.82 -8.30
N CYS A 131 -11.69 9.39 -7.31
CA CYS A 131 -12.45 8.15 -7.40
C CYS A 131 -13.76 8.44 -8.13
N GLU A 132 -14.04 7.69 -9.20
CA GLU A 132 -15.24 7.84 -10.02
C GLU A 132 -15.99 6.52 -10.08
N PHE A 133 -17.32 6.59 -9.94
CA PHE A 133 -18.19 5.45 -10.13
C PHE A 133 -18.08 4.93 -11.56
N THR A 134 -17.93 3.62 -11.72
CA THR A 134 -17.84 3.00 -13.05
C THR A 134 -19.10 2.23 -13.40
N PHE A 135 -19.47 1.24 -12.60
CA PHE A 135 -20.70 0.47 -12.81
C PHE A 135 -21.21 -0.14 -11.51
N SER A 136 -22.45 -0.62 -11.53
CA SER A 136 -23.01 -1.43 -10.45
C SER A 136 -23.12 -2.88 -10.90
N SER A 137 -22.70 -3.81 -10.06
CA SER A 137 -23.07 -5.23 -10.19
C SER A 137 -24.15 -5.57 -9.16
N SER A 138 -25.08 -6.44 -9.52
CA SER A 138 -26.08 -6.95 -8.57
C SER A 138 -26.03 -8.47 -8.49
N THR A 139 -26.16 -8.99 -7.28
CA THR A 139 -26.27 -10.42 -7.01
C THR A 139 -27.55 -10.66 -6.23
N TYR A 140 -28.38 -11.60 -6.70
CA TYR A 140 -29.54 -12.05 -5.94
C TYR A 140 -29.08 -12.78 -4.67
N LYS A 141 -29.44 -12.23 -3.51
CA LYS A 141 -29.24 -12.79 -2.18
C LYS A 141 -30.63 -13.04 -1.57
N PRO A 142 -31.21 -14.24 -1.75
CA PRO A 142 -32.50 -14.54 -1.14
C PRO A 142 -32.38 -14.38 0.37
N ASN A 143 -33.27 -13.59 0.96
CA ASN A 143 -33.36 -13.51 2.40
C ASN A 143 -33.69 -14.91 2.95
N PRO A 144 -32.83 -15.52 3.80
CA PRO A 144 -33.09 -16.85 4.34
C PRO A 144 -34.40 -16.91 5.13
N ALA A 145 -34.93 -15.78 5.62
CA ALA A 145 -36.21 -15.72 6.32
C ALA A 145 -37.46 -15.99 5.45
N ASN A 146 -37.35 -15.98 4.11
CA ASN A 146 -38.50 -16.15 3.20
C ASN A 146 -38.49 -17.45 2.39
N THR A 147 -37.59 -18.39 2.68
CA THR A 147 -37.53 -19.69 1.96
C THR A 147 -38.36 -20.81 2.61
N GLY A 148 -39.22 -20.47 3.58
CA GLY A 148 -39.86 -21.44 4.48
C GLY A 148 -41.38 -21.62 4.39
N ILE A 149 -42.06 -21.26 3.28
CA ILE A 149 -43.47 -21.65 3.10
C ILE A 149 -43.63 -22.44 1.81
N VAL A 150 -43.27 -23.73 1.88
CA VAL A 150 -43.81 -24.73 0.96
C VAL A 150 -45.18 -25.13 1.51
N VAL A 151 -46.25 -24.53 1.00
CA VAL A 151 -47.60 -25.06 1.21
C VAL A 151 -47.68 -26.37 0.44
N ARG A 152 -47.54 -27.50 1.13
CA ARG A 152 -47.93 -28.80 0.57
C ARG A 152 -49.46 -28.88 0.62
N GLN A 153 -50.06 -29.06 -0.56
CA GLN A 153 -51.47 -29.47 -0.73
C GLN A 153 -51.65 -30.91 -0.25
#